data_AF-A0A511DBQ6-F1
#
_entry.id   AF-A0A511DBQ6-F1
#
_cell.length_a   1.000
_cell.length_b   1.000
_cell.length_c   1.000
_cell.angle_alpha   90.00
_cell.angle_beta   90.00
_cell.angle_gamma   90.00
#
_symmetry.space_group_name_H-M   'P 1'
#
loop_
_entity.id
_entity.type
_entity.pdbx_description
1 polymer ?
#
loop_
_entity_poly.entity_id
_entity_poly.type
_entity_poly.pdbx_seq_one_letter_code
_entity_poly.pdbx_strand_id
1 'polypeptide(L)'
;MTADWTDGEPRIVVSVCAACGHRWYLRRAQCPNCGGSVSSTTSAGVGTVVAVTSGERGAIALVDLVDGVRVLGRCGSSLRPGSAVRLRFQAGADDPVAVPFFEAESS
;
A
#
# COMPACT_ATOMS: atom_id res chain seq x y z
N MET A 1 3.61 -3.66 -17.97
CA MET A 1 3.12 -3.44 -16.59
C MET A 1 3.96 -2.36 -15.96
N THR A 2 3.34 -1.44 -15.22
CA THR A 2 4.06 -0.35 -14.53
C THR A 2 4.82 -0.91 -13.34
N ALA A 3 6.08 -0.55 -13.18
CA ALA A 3 6.91 -1.00 -12.05
C ALA A 3 6.51 -0.31 -10.73
N ASP A 4 6.60 -1.04 -9.63
CA ASP A 4 6.26 -0.67 -8.25
C ASP A 4 7.31 -1.24 -7.28
N TRP A 5 7.05 -1.14 -5.98
CA TRP A 5 8.00 -1.54 -4.94
C TRP A 5 8.37 -3.02 -4.95
N THR A 6 7.56 -3.90 -5.56
CA THR A 6 7.95 -5.30 -5.73
C THR A 6 9.06 -5.48 -6.77
N ASP A 7 9.27 -4.49 -7.63
CA ASP A 7 10.40 -4.39 -8.56
C ASP A 7 11.53 -3.47 -8.03
N GLY A 8 11.42 -2.97 -6.79
CA GLY A 8 12.39 -2.04 -6.19
C GLY A 8 12.09 -0.55 -6.41
N GLU A 9 10.97 -0.19 -7.05
CA GLU A 9 10.59 1.20 -7.29
C GLU A 9 9.73 1.75 -6.14
N PRO A 10 10.06 2.88 -5.48
CA PRO A 10 9.38 3.34 -4.27
C PRO A 10 8.02 3.98 -4.54
N ARG A 11 7.06 3.19 -5.04
CA ARG A 11 5.67 3.57 -5.33
C ARG A 11 4.72 2.38 -5.21
N ILE A 12 3.46 2.67 -4.90
CA ILE A 12 2.36 1.72 -5.05
C ILE A 12 1.69 1.98 -6.40
N VAL A 13 1.52 0.93 -7.19
CA VAL A 13 0.72 0.96 -8.41
C VAL A 13 -0.63 0.32 -8.12
N VAL A 14 -1.70 1.08 -8.35
CA VAL A 14 -3.07 0.63 -8.23
C VAL A 14 -3.56 0.18 -9.60
N SER A 15 -3.96 -1.08 -9.67
CA SER A 15 -4.65 -1.66 -10.81
C SER A 15 -6.15 -1.33 -10.73
N VAL A 16 -6.74 -1.04 -11.89
CA VAL A 16 -8.16 -0.74 -12.03
C VAL A 16 -8.71 -1.55 -13.20
N CYS A 17 -9.83 -2.24 -12.99
CA CYS A 17 -10.51 -2.95 -14.07
C CYS A 17 -11.30 -1.96 -14.94
N ALA A 18 -11.05 -1.96 -16.25
CA ALA A 18 -11.80 -1.12 -17.19
C ALA A 18 -13.27 -1.54 -17.36
N ALA A 19 -13.60 -2.80 -17.03
CA ALA A 19 -14.95 -3.34 -17.20
C ALA A 19 -15.84 -3.19 -15.96
N CYS A 20 -15.32 -3.46 -14.75
CA CYS A 20 -16.12 -3.46 -13.51
C CYS A 20 -15.65 -2.44 -12.46
N GLY A 21 -14.60 -1.67 -12.74
CA GLY A 21 -14.10 -0.64 -11.81
C GLY A 21 -13.40 -1.18 -10.56
N HIS A 22 -13.30 -2.49 -10.36
CA HIS A 22 -12.59 -3.08 -9.21
C HIS A 22 -11.14 -2.59 -9.13
N ARG A 23 -10.65 -2.34 -7.91
CA ARG A 23 -9.32 -1.76 -7.65
C ARG A 23 -8.54 -2.65 -6.70
N TRP A 24 -7.27 -2.86 -7.00
CA TRP A 24 -6.36 -3.68 -6.20
C TRP A 24 -4.92 -3.25 -6.48
N TYR A 25 -3.96 -3.54 -5.60
CA TYR A 25 -2.56 -3.13 -5.84
C TYR A 25 -1.63 -4.31 -6.16
N LEU A 26 -1.87 -5.51 -5.60
CA LEU A 26 -1.04 -6.68 -5.89
C LEU A 26 -1.21 -7.13 -7.34
N ARG A 27 -0.11 -7.19 -8.09
CA ARG A 27 -0.13 -7.39 -9.54
C ARG A 27 -0.88 -8.63 -9.98
N ARG A 28 -1.72 -8.45 -11.00
CA ARG A 28 -2.44 -9.52 -11.70
C ARG A 28 -2.56 -9.16 -13.18
N ALA A 29 -2.51 -10.18 -14.05
CA ALA A 29 -2.66 -9.98 -15.49
C ALA A 29 -4.12 -9.65 -15.89
N GLN A 30 -5.10 -10.05 -15.08
CA GLN A 30 -6.52 -9.86 -15.31
C GLN A 30 -7.22 -9.45 -14.01
N CYS A 31 -8.41 -8.84 -14.13
CA CYS A 31 -9.22 -8.46 -12.99
C CYS A 31 -9.55 -9.68 -12.11
N PRO A 32 -9.19 -9.67 -10.81
CA PRO A 32 -9.49 -10.78 -9.91
C PRO A 32 -10.98 -10.99 -9.64
N ASN A 33 -11.81 -9.98 -9.94
CA ASN A 33 -13.26 -10.03 -9.75
C ASN A 33 -14.00 -10.56 -10.98
N CYS A 34 -13.68 -10.08 -12.19
CA CYS A 34 -14.46 -10.40 -13.40
C CYS A 34 -13.64 -10.88 -14.61
N GLY A 35 -12.30 -10.98 -14.51
CA GLY A 35 -11.43 -11.38 -15.63
C GLY A 35 -11.16 -10.30 -16.70
N GLY A 36 -11.77 -9.13 -16.60
CA GLY A 36 -11.59 -8.02 -17.54
C GLY A 36 -10.16 -7.45 -17.58
N SER A 37 -9.91 -6.59 -18.58
CA SER A 37 -8.61 -5.92 -18.78
C SER A 37 -8.28 -4.93 -17.66
N VAL A 38 -6.97 -4.69 -17.49
CA VAL A 38 -6.39 -3.95 -16.37
C VAL A 38 -5.69 -2.69 -16.89
N SER A 39 -6.00 -1.54 -16.30
CA SER A 39 -5.19 -0.33 -16.38
C SER A 39 -4.54 -0.04 -15.01
N SER A 40 -3.54 0.83 -14.98
CA SER A 40 -2.80 1.12 -13.74
C SER A 40 -2.62 2.61 -13.51
N THR A 41 -2.65 3.04 -12.26
CA THR A 41 -2.31 4.40 -11.80
C THR A 41 -1.36 4.34 -10.62
N THR A 42 -0.50 5.34 -10.46
CA THR A 42 0.33 5.48 -9.26
C THR A 42 -0.53 6.03 -8.12
N SER A 43 -0.40 5.44 -6.93
CA SER A 43 -1.09 5.89 -5.71
C SER A 43 -0.50 7.21 -5.19
N ALA A 44 -1.35 8.06 -4.62
CA ALA A 44 -0.92 9.25 -3.88
C ALA A 44 -0.26 8.90 -2.52
N GLY A 45 -0.43 7.66 -2.06
CA GLY A 45 0.19 7.15 -0.84
C GLY A 45 -0.38 7.75 0.44
N VAL A 46 -1.60 8.28 0.43
CA VAL A 46 -2.27 8.79 1.64
C VAL A 46 -3.48 7.94 1.97
N GLY A 47 -3.78 7.80 3.26
CA GLY A 47 -4.86 6.92 3.69
C GLY A 47 -5.18 6.99 5.17
N THR A 48 -6.02 6.05 5.60
CA THR A 48 -6.46 5.91 6.99
C THR A 48 -6.18 4.51 7.49
N VAL A 49 -5.60 4.42 8.69
CA VAL A 49 -5.31 3.14 9.34
C VAL A 49 -6.62 2.44 9.71
N VAL A 50 -6.75 1.19 9.32
CA VAL A 50 -7.89 0.31 9.63
C VAL A 50 -7.57 -0.57 10.83
N ALA A 51 -6.36 -1.12 10.88
CA ALA A 51 -5.91 -2.00 11.95
C ALA A 51 -4.39 -1.88 12.12
N VAL A 52 -3.92 -2.14 13.35
CA VAL A 52 -2.49 -2.21 13.67
C VAL A 52 -2.24 -3.49 14.45
N THR A 53 -1.17 -4.21 14.09
CA THR A 53 -0.68 -5.36 14.83
C THR A 53 0.76 -5.08 15.24
N SER A 54 1.04 -5.13 16.54
CA SER A 54 2.37 -4.90 17.10
C SER A 54 2.97 -6.21 17.61
N GLY A 55 4.29 -6.35 17.47
CA GLY A 55 5.06 -7.43 18.07
C GLY A 55 6.45 -6.94 18.48
N GLU A 56 7.28 -7.86 18.99
CA GLU A 56 8.63 -7.53 19.49
C GLU A 56 9.54 -6.89 18.43
N ARG A 57 9.29 -7.17 17.15
CA ARG A 57 10.10 -6.69 16.01
C ARG A 57 9.52 -5.45 15.32
N GLY A 58 8.51 -4.81 15.92
CA GLY A 58 7.85 -3.62 15.37
C GLY A 58 6.36 -3.83 15.09
N ALA A 59 5.78 -2.93 14.32
CA ALA A 59 4.35 -2.92 14.01
C ALA A 59 4.09 -2.94 12.51
N ILE A 60 2.95 -3.53 12.15
CA ILE A 60 2.37 -3.47 10.80
C ILE A 60 0.99 -2.82 10.88
N ALA A 61 0.67 -2.00 9.89
CA ALA A 61 -0.62 -1.38 9.72
C ALA A 61 -1.30 -1.87 8.45
N LEU A 62 -2.61 -2.04 8.54
CA LEU A 62 -3.51 -2.20 7.40
C LEU A 62 -4.16 -0.85 7.15
N VAL A 63 -3.96 -0.29 5.95
CA VAL A 63 -4.37 1.08 5.61
C VAL A 63 -5.27 1.08 4.39
N ASP A 64 -6.40 1.77 4.49
CA ASP A 64 -7.22 2.13 3.34
C ASP A 64 -6.64 3.39 2.71
N LEU A 65 -6.05 3.24 1.51
CA LEU A 65 -5.56 4.36 0.73
C LEU A 65 -6.73 5.06 0.04
N VAL A 66 -6.63 6.38 -0.12
CA VAL A 66 -7.63 7.19 -0.84
C VAL A 66 -7.83 6.73 -2.29
N ASP A 67 -6.84 6.02 -2.83
CA ASP A 67 -6.90 5.39 -4.15
C ASP A 67 -7.83 4.17 -4.21
N GLY A 68 -8.61 3.87 -3.16
CA GLY A 68 -9.60 2.81 -3.14
C GLY A 68 -9.01 1.39 -3.04
N VAL A 69 -7.82 1.26 -2.45
CA VAL A 69 -7.17 -0.03 -2.20
C VAL A 69 -6.72 -0.10 -0.75
N ARG A 70 -6.58 -1.34 -0.25
CA ARG A 70 -6.06 -1.61 1.08
C ARG A 70 -4.64 -2.15 0.97
N VAL A 71 -3.71 -1.55 1.71
CA VAL A 71 -2.29 -1.89 1.69
C VAL A 71 -1.83 -2.24 3.09
N LEU A 72 -1.04 -3.30 3.20
CA LEU A 72 -0.34 -3.67 4.42
C LEU A 72 1.10 -3.15 4.34
N GLY A 73 1.57 -2.50 5.40
CA GLY A 73 2.91 -1.94 5.47
C GLY A 73 3.42 -1.90 6.89
N ARG A 74 4.73 -1.75 7.06
CA ARG A 74 5.34 -1.47 8.37
C ARG A 74 4.88 -0.10 8.86
N CYS A 75 4.94 0.15 10.16
CA CYS A 75 4.64 1.47 10.69
C CYS A 75 5.31 1.75 12.04
N GLY A 76 5.27 3.03 12.44
CA GLY A 76 5.59 3.42 13.81
C GLY A 76 4.60 2.81 14.83
N SER A 77 5.07 2.58 16.06
CA SER A 77 4.28 1.95 17.14
C SER A 77 3.15 2.83 17.70
N SER A 78 3.13 4.11 17.36
CA SER A 78 2.12 5.08 17.81
C SER A 78 0.85 5.10 16.95
N LEU A 79 0.83 4.49 15.76
CA LEU A 79 -0.37 4.47 14.92
C LEU A 79 -1.51 3.69 15.57
N ARG A 80 -2.74 4.13 15.30
CA ARG A 80 -3.99 3.51 15.78
C ARG A 80 -5.00 3.47 14.63
N PRO A 81 -6.01 2.59 14.67
CA PRO A 81 -7.16 2.70 13.79
C PRO A 81 -7.74 4.12 13.78
N GLY A 82 -8.04 4.64 12.59
CA GLY A 82 -8.50 6.02 12.37
C GLY A 82 -7.40 7.05 12.18
N SER A 83 -6.13 6.75 12.42
CA SER A 83 -5.03 7.68 12.14
C SER A 83 -4.91 7.98 10.64
N ALA A 84 -4.78 9.26 10.29
CA ALA A 84 -4.37 9.68 8.96
C ALA A 84 -2.88 9.42 8.76
N VAL A 85 -2.51 8.87 7.60
CA VAL A 85 -1.14 8.44 7.31
C VAL A 85 -0.69 8.79 5.91
N ARG A 86 0.63 8.91 5.75
CA ARG A 86 1.33 8.93 4.47
C ARG A 86 2.25 7.72 4.36
N LEU A 87 2.33 7.18 3.15
CA LEU A 87 3.20 6.11 2.73
C LEU A 87 4.60 6.65 2.42
N ARG A 88 5.60 5.96 2.95
CA ARG A 88 7.01 6.02 2.62
C ARG A 88 7.50 4.64 2.24
N PHE A 89 8.74 4.57 1.76
CA PHE A 89 9.43 3.33 1.49
C PHE A 89 10.73 3.33 2.28
N GLN A 90 10.96 2.26 3.04
CA GLN A 90 12.11 2.13 3.92
C GLN A 90 12.78 0.78 3.70
N ALA A 91 14.09 0.81 3.45
CA ALA A 91 14.93 -0.37 3.43
C ALA A 91 15.24 -0.84 4.87
N GLY A 92 15.40 -2.14 5.05
CA GLY A 92 15.92 -2.69 6.30
C GLY A 92 17.43 -2.47 6.42
N ALA A 93 17.97 -2.58 7.64
CA ALA A 93 19.42 -2.52 7.84
C ALA A 93 20.16 -3.64 7.07
N ASP A 94 19.54 -4.82 7.00
CA ASP A 94 20.10 -6.01 6.33
C ASP A 94 19.41 -6.36 5.01
N ASP A 95 18.40 -5.58 4.61
CA ASP A 95 17.61 -5.81 3.39
C ASP A 95 17.49 -4.51 2.59
N PRO A 96 18.20 -4.39 1.45
CA PRO A 96 18.17 -3.18 0.64
C PRO A 96 16.82 -2.94 -0.04
N VAL A 97 15.90 -3.92 -0.02
CA VAL A 97 14.57 -3.77 -0.60
C VAL A 97 13.74 -2.82 0.24
N ALA A 98 13.42 -1.66 -0.33
CA ALA A 98 12.57 -0.67 0.32
C ALA A 98 11.10 -1.14 0.32
N VAL A 99 10.55 -1.36 1.51
CA VAL A 99 9.17 -1.83 1.69
C VAL A 99 8.23 -0.70 2.12
N PRO A 100 6.90 -0.85 1.90
CA PRO A 100 5.91 0.10 2.40
C PRO A 100 6.03 0.37 3.91
N PHE A 101 6.14 1.64 4.27
CA PHE A 101 6.17 2.11 5.65
C PHE A 101 5.18 3.28 5.83
N PHE A 102 4.32 3.21 6.83
CA PHE A 102 3.31 4.23 7.12
C PHE A 102 3.72 5.09 8.31
N GLU A 103 3.64 6.40 8.09
CA GLU A 103 3.87 7.46 9.08
C GLU A 103 2.58 8.24 9.30
N ALA A 104 2.36 8.73 10.51
CA ALA A 104 1.26 9.65 10.78
C ALA A 104 1.45 10.91 9.94
N GLU A 105 0.36 11.44 9.37
CA GLU A 105 0.44 12.79 8.82
C GLU A 105 0.64 13.79 9.97
N SER A 106 1.71 14.59 9.86
CA SER A 106 1.87 15.76 10.74
C SER A 106 0.91 16.83 10.24
N SER A 107 -0.01 17.27 11.11
CA SER A 107 -0.91 18.40 10.84
C SER A 107 -0.16 19.71 10.70
#